data_AF-K3YDK3-F1
#
_entry.id   AF-K3YDK3-F1
#
_cell.length_a   1.000
_cell.length_b   1.000
_cell.length_c   1.000
_cell.angle_alpha   90.00
_cell.angle_beta   90.00
_cell.angle_gamma   90.00
#
_symmetry.space_group_name_H-M   'P 1'
#
loop_
_entity.id
_entity.type
_entity.pdbx_description
1 polymer ?
#
loop_
_entity_poly.entity_id
_entity_poly.type
_entity_poly.pdbx_seq_one_letter_code
_entity_poly.pdbx_strand_id
1 'polypeptide(L)'
;MSNDGATVAVKLFLDKEKQRVLLAESDNDFVDVLFSFLTLPLGTIVRLLGKQSGAGCLDEVYKSVESLSIDHFQTKACKAMLLSPLNAAASQCGQLKIRIDDTNPRKVGICSNRRCPGFSYSSVPDAVCKNCGTGQTFAEHPQIVHTSVAYSGDGGFVTSGIKLIITDDLHVSPASASIVFSLLDKFGLHAEPAILLLKRALISQQALTGLFFDAAVTPDAVNLDQLPENFIQQPKHPEHKFDPIKIKPIQTKDDASVLYAEAGQDFVDLIFGLLSIPLGSIIKAYGQWSPNGCIDNLYRNIAGIGHISECKELLIAPKLAPHFGCSINALHVKELDTRHLKVKC
;
A
#
# COMPACT_ATOMS: atom_id res chain seq x y z
N MET A 1 7.80 -18.66 12.66
CA MET A 1 9.25 -18.73 12.43
C MET A 1 9.79 -17.35 12.72
N SER A 2 10.71 -17.23 13.66
CA SER A 2 11.32 -15.97 14.09
C SER A 2 11.94 -15.26 12.88
N ASN A 3 11.60 -13.97 12.71
CA ASN A 3 12.28 -13.04 11.82
C ASN A 3 13.72 -12.95 12.31
N ASP A 4 14.63 -13.74 11.74
CA ASP A 4 16.05 -13.53 11.96
C ASP A 4 16.39 -12.19 11.29
N GLY A 5 16.78 -11.21 12.11
CA GLY A 5 16.58 -9.77 11.89
C GLY A 5 17.29 -9.18 10.67
N ALA A 6 16.71 -9.34 9.48
CA ALA A 6 17.18 -8.67 8.28
C ALA A 6 17.15 -7.15 8.49
N THR A 7 18.32 -6.53 8.35
CA THR A 7 18.53 -5.11 8.62
C THR A 7 19.13 -4.43 7.38
N VAL A 8 18.65 -3.24 7.08
CA VAL A 8 19.21 -2.34 6.06
C VAL A 8 19.96 -1.23 6.76
N ALA A 9 21.21 -1.00 6.36
CA ALA A 9 22.02 0.07 6.93
C ALA A 9 21.75 1.37 6.17
N VAL A 10 21.35 2.41 6.90
CA VAL A 10 21.11 3.75 6.37
C VAL A 10 22.07 4.71 7.05
N LYS A 11 22.78 5.53 6.27
CA LYS A 11 23.71 6.52 6.78
C LYS A 11 22.99 7.86 6.91
N LEU A 12 22.88 8.40 8.12
CA LEU A 12 22.17 9.65 8.37
C LEU A 12 23.15 10.82 8.53
N PHE A 13 22.78 11.95 7.95
CA PHE A 13 23.41 13.24 8.12
C PHE A 13 22.48 14.12 8.95
N LEU A 14 22.99 14.61 10.08
CA LEU A 14 22.17 15.19 11.15
C LEU A 14 22.59 16.62 11.46
N ASP A 15 21.61 17.48 11.72
CA ASP A 15 21.76 18.71 12.49
C ASP A 15 21.44 18.38 13.96
N LYS A 16 22.49 18.10 14.75
CA LYS A 16 22.35 17.69 16.16
C LYS A 16 21.79 18.80 17.05
N GLU A 17 22.10 20.05 16.75
CA GLU A 17 21.61 21.19 17.54
C GLU A 17 20.10 21.34 17.37
N LYS A 18 19.61 21.17 16.15
CA LYS A 18 18.18 21.25 15.83
C LYS A 18 17.43 19.92 15.92
N GLN A 19 18.12 18.83 16.30
CA GLN A 19 17.58 17.47 16.34
C GLN A 19 16.83 17.12 15.03
N ARG A 20 17.52 17.29 13.89
CA ARG A 20 16.93 17.12 12.55
C ARG A 20 17.78 16.25 11.64
N VAL A 21 17.15 15.37 10.88
CA VAL A 21 17.78 14.65 9.76
C VAL A 21 17.84 15.59 8.56
N LEU A 22 19.04 15.83 8.05
CA LEU A 22 19.24 16.61 6.82
C LEU A 22 19.02 15.71 5.60
N LEU A 23 19.69 14.56 5.59
CA LEU A 23 19.65 13.58 4.51
C LEU A 23 19.97 12.19 5.05
N ALA A 24 19.54 11.17 4.32
CA ALA A 24 19.96 9.79 4.44
C ALA A 24 20.67 9.36 3.15
N GLU A 25 21.76 8.61 3.26
CA GLU A 25 22.41 7.92 2.16
C GLU A 25 22.22 6.40 2.35
N SER A 26 21.77 5.73 1.30
CA SER A 26 21.61 4.27 1.30
C SER A 26 21.80 3.71 -0.11
N ASP A 27 22.09 2.41 -0.18
CA ASP A 27 21.96 1.63 -1.40
C ASP A 27 20.48 1.35 -1.72
N ASN A 28 20.22 0.61 -2.80
CA ASN A 28 18.87 0.31 -3.31
C ASN A 28 17.94 -0.36 -2.28
N ASP A 29 18.47 -1.16 -1.35
CA ASP A 29 17.66 -1.92 -0.39
C ASP A 29 16.67 -1.04 0.39
N PHE A 30 17.09 0.15 0.86
CA PHE A 30 16.21 1.06 1.60
C PHE A 30 15.17 1.72 0.69
N VAL A 31 15.60 2.13 -0.50
CA VAL A 31 14.71 2.79 -1.46
C VAL A 31 13.66 1.82 -1.99
N ASP A 32 14.01 0.55 -2.16
CA ASP A 32 13.06 -0.51 -2.51
C ASP A 32 11.97 -0.68 -1.43
N VAL A 33 12.35 -0.59 -0.15
CA VAL A 33 11.40 -0.56 0.98
C VAL A 33 10.48 0.66 0.89
N LEU A 34 11.03 1.86 0.65
CA LEU A 34 10.24 3.08 0.50
C LEU A 34 9.26 2.99 -0.68
N PHE A 35 9.70 2.54 -1.85
CA PHE A 35 8.83 2.40 -3.02
C PHE A 35 7.78 1.31 -2.84
N SER A 36 8.05 0.27 -2.05
CA SER A 36 7.05 -0.75 -1.74
C SER A 36 5.80 -0.18 -1.07
N PHE A 37 5.90 0.95 -0.33
CA PHE A 37 4.76 1.63 0.28
C PHE A 37 3.67 1.98 -0.72
N LEU A 38 4.05 2.40 -1.93
CA LEU A 38 3.11 2.78 -3.00
C LEU A 38 2.31 1.59 -3.53
N THR A 39 2.81 0.37 -3.32
CA THR A 39 2.15 -0.86 -3.77
C THR A 39 1.18 -1.43 -2.73
N LEU A 40 1.25 -0.96 -1.48
CA LEU A 40 0.42 -1.49 -0.40
C LEU A 40 -1.04 -1.06 -0.57
N PRO A 41 -1.99 -2.00 -0.53
CA PRO A 41 -3.40 -1.67 -0.41
C PRO A 41 -3.67 -0.89 0.89
N LEU A 42 -4.61 0.05 0.84
CA LEU A 42 -4.97 0.88 2.00
C LEU A 42 -5.36 0.06 3.24
N GLY A 43 -6.08 -1.05 3.07
CA GLY A 43 -6.44 -1.95 4.17
C GLY A 43 -5.22 -2.65 4.79
N THR A 44 -4.20 -2.96 3.99
CA THR A 44 -2.92 -3.48 4.49
C THR A 44 -2.18 -2.43 5.31
N ILE A 45 -2.17 -1.17 4.87
CA ILE A 45 -1.57 -0.07 5.62
C ILE A 45 -2.23 0.07 6.99
N VAL A 46 -3.56 0.15 7.05
CA VAL A 46 -4.29 0.26 8.32
C VAL A 46 -4.01 -0.93 9.25
N ARG A 47 -4.00 -2.14 8.71
CA ARG A 47 -3.67 -3.37 9.46
C ARG A 47 -2.27 -3.31 10.05
N LEU A 48 -1.26 -2.97 9.25
CA LEU A 48 0.14 -2.87 9.69
C LEU A 48 0.34 -1.78 10.76
N LEU A 49 -0.42 -0.69 10.67
CA LEU A 49 -0.37 0.42 11.61
C LEU A 49 -1.28 0.23 12.83
N GLY A 50 -1.80 -0.97 13.06
CA GLY A 50 -2.61 -1.28 14.24
C GLY A 50 -3.90 -0.47 14.32
N LYS A 51 -4.50 -0.12 13.18
CA LYS A 51 -5.73 0.69 13.08
C LYS A 51 -5.58 2.12 13.63
N GLN A 52 -4.36 2.65 13.52
CA GLN A 52 -3.96 4.01 13.90
C GLN A 52 -3.07 4.64 12.81
N SER A 53 -3.52 4.59 11.56
CA SER A 53 -2.79 5.16 10.43
C SER A 53 -2.74 6.68 10.48
N GLY A 54 -3.76 7.33 11.04
CA GLY A 54 -3.91 8.79 10.99
C GLY A 54 -4.33 9.29 9.60
N ALA A 55 -4.67 8.39 8.67
CA ALA A 55 -5.10 8.70 7.32
C ALA A 55 -6.61 8.99 7.25
N GLY A 56 -7.03 10.16 7.73
CA GLY A 56 -8.44 10.57 7.71
C GLY A 56 -9.35 9.55 8.42
N CYS A 57 -10.43 9.12 7.76
CA CYS A 57 -11.38 8.14 8.31
C CYS A 57 -11.09 6.68 7.92
N LEU A 58 -9.96 6.39 7.28
CA LEU A 58 -9.65 5.06 6.76
C LEU A 58 -9.58 3.99 7.87
N ASP A 59 -9.07 4.37 9.05
CA ASP A 59 -9.04 3.50 10.23
C ASP A 59 -10.47 3.07 10.65
N GLU A 60 -11.44 3.99 10.56
CA GLU A 60 -12.84 3.71 10.91
C GLU A 60 -13.56 2.87 9.86
N VAL A 61 -13.23 3.07 8.57
CA VAL A 61 -13.72 2.19 7.49
C VAL A 61 -13.25 0.76 7.71
N TYR A 62 -11.97 0.56 8.03
CA TYR A 62 -11.43 -0.78 8.32
C TYR A 62 -12.10 -1.42 9.56
N LYS A 63 -12.24 -0.67 10.66
CA LYS A 63 -12.93 -1.14 11.88
C LYS A 63 -14.41 -1.49 11.61
N SER A 64 -15.06 -0.76 10.71
CA SER A 64 -16.44 -1.06 10.28
C SER A 64 -16.50 -2.43 9.60
N VAL A 65 -15.60 -2.72 8.66
CA VAL A 65 -15.51 -4.06 8.05
C VAL A 65 -15.23 -5.14 9.10
N GLU A 66 -14.30 -4.88 10.03
CA GLU A 66 -13.91 -5.83 11.09
C GLU A 66 -15.12 -6.18 11.98
N SER A 67 -15.91 -5.17 12.39
CA SER A 67 -17.02 -5.31 13.33
C SER A 67 -18.31 -5.88 12.74
N LEU A 68 -18.59 -5.68 11.46
CA LEU A 68 -19.82 -6.17 10.82
C LEU A 68 -19.92 -7.70 10.84
N SER A 69 -21.11 -8.25 11.11
CA SER A 69 -21.37 -9.70 10.98
C SER A 69 -21.04 -10.19 9.57
N ILE A 70 -20.68 -11.47 9.46
CA ILE A 70 -20.44 -12.10 8.17
C ILE A 70 -21.67 -12.09 7.25
N ASP A 71 -22.87 -12.02 7.83
CA ASP A 71 -24.14 -11.99 7.09
C ASP A 71 -24.30 -10.72 6.25
N HIS A 72 -23.48 -9.70 6.48
CA HIS A 72 -23.42 -8.49 5.66
C HIS A 72 -22.48 -8.62 4.45
N PHE A 73 -21.82 -9.77 4.28
CA PHE A 73 -20.89 -10.02 3.19
C PHE A 73 -21.37 -11.21 2.36
N GLN A 74 -21.11 -11.18 1.05
CA GLN A 74 -21.48 -12.28 0.15
C GLN A 74 -20.84 -13.61 0.56
N THR A 75 -19.61 -13.57 1.06
CA THR A 75 -18.88 -14.75 1.54
C THR A 75 -17.89 -14.39 2.65
N LYS A 76 -17.46 -15.41 3.42
CA LYS A 76 -16.32 -15.31 4.35
C LYS A 76 -15.05 -14.77 3.69
N ALA A 77 -14.78 -15.23 2.46
CA ALA A 77 -13.66 -14.75 1.68
C ALA A 77 -13.76 -13.25 1.35
N CYS A 78 -14.93 -12.72 1.01
CA CYS A 78 -15.11 -11.29 0.70
C CYS A 78 -14.73 -10.40 1.90
N LYS A 79 -15.16 -10.77 3.12
CA LYS A 79 -14.75 -10.05 4.33
C LYS A 79 -13.24 -10.16 4.56
N ALA A 80 -12.67 -11.37 4.40
CA ALA A 80 -11.23 -11.59 4.55
C ALA A 80 -10.39 -10.78 3.55
N MET A 81 -10.87 -10.61 2.31
CA MET A 81 -10.23 -9.80 1.27
C MET A 81 -10.12 -8.34 1.67
N LEU A 82 -11.16 -7.76 2.29
CA LEU A 82 -11.14 -6.37 2.72
C LEU A 82 -10.23 -6.14 3.94
N LEU A 83 -10.14 -7.12 4.84
CA LEU A 83 -9.31 -7.04 6.04
C LEU A 83 -7.83 -7.34 5.77
N SER A 84 -7.54 -8.18 4.78
CA SER A 84 -6.18 -8.57 4.39
C SER A 84 -6.04 -8.61 2.86
N PRO A 85 -6.12 -7.45 2.20
CA PRO A 85 -6.05 -7.36 0.75
C PRO A 85 -4.70 -7.81 0.20
N LEU A 86 -4.73 -8.50 -0.94
CA LEU A 86 -3.50 -8.94 -1.59
C LEU A 86 -2.83 -7.78 -2.34
N ASN A 87 -1.51 -7.75 -2.26
CA ASN A 87 -0.70 -6.82 -3.05
C ASN A 87 -0.36 -7.43 -4.42
N ALA A 88 -0.70 -6.74 -5.51
CA ALA A 88 -0.38 -7.20 -6.87
C ALA A 88 1.13 -7.25 -7.15
N ALA A 89 1.93 -6.47 -6.42
CA ALA A 89 3.40 -6.47 -6.45
C ALA A 89 4.01 -7.36 -5.35
N ALA A 90 3.25 -8.28 -4.74
CA ALA A 90 3.74 -9.12 -3.65
C ALA A 90 4.96 -9.97 -4.02
N SER A 91 5.13 -10.35 -5.29
CA SER A 91 6.33 -11.07 -5.74
C SER A 91 7.58 -10.20 -5.65
N GLN A 92 7.50 -8.94 -6.07
CA GLN A 92 8.59 -7.97 -5.99
C GLN A 92 8.84 -7.59 -4.52
N CYS A 93 7.78 -7.36 -3.75
CA CYS A 93 7.89 -7.07 -2.31
C CYS A 93 8.50 -8.26 -1.53
N GLY A 94 8.31 -9.49 -2.00
CA GLY A 94 8.93 -10.68 -1.42
C GLY A 94 10.44 -10.79 -1.63
N GLN A 95 11.02 -9.97 -2.53
CA GLN A 95 12.46 -9.89 -2.77
C GLN A 95 13.14 -8.81 -1.90
N LEU A 96 12.36 -7.98 -1.23
CA LEU A 96 12.90 -6.95 -0.34
C LEU A 96 13.64 -7.59 0.81
N LYS A 97 14.80 -7.01 1.16
CA LYS A 97 15.56 -7.42 2.34
C LYS A 97 14.75 -7.25 3.62
N ILE A 98 13.91 -6.22 3.69
CA ILE A 98 12.94 -6.02 4.76
C ILE A 98 11.54 -6.16 4.19
N ARG A 99 10.79 -7.13 4.68
CA ARG A 99 9.38 -7.32 4.33
C ARG A 99 8.50 -6.59 5.33
N ILE A 100 7.70 -5.66 4.82
CA ILE A 100 6.79 -4.81 5.60
C ILE A 100 5.44 -5.51 5.78
N ASP A 101 4.98 -6.17 4.73
CA ASP A 101 3.79 -7.02 4.74
C ASP A 101 4.19 -8.49 4.90
N ASP A 102 3.60 -9.14 5.91
CA ASP A 102 3.79 -10.54 6.25
C ASP A 102 3.02 -11.50 5.33
N THR A 103 2.15 -10.96 4.46
CA THR A 103 1.41 -11.75 3.47
C THR A 103 2.36 -12.57 2.60
N ASN A 104 2.22 -13.89 2.65
CA ASN A 104 3.00 -14.80 1.81
C ASN A 104 2.30 -15.02 0.46
N PRO A 105 2.82 -14.46 -0.66
CA PRO A 105 2.20 -14.64 -1.98
C PRO A 105 2.25 -16.08 -2.48
N ARG A 106 3.09 -16.94 -1.90
CA ARG A 106 3.23 -18.35 -2.29
C ARG A 106 2.23 -19.27 -1.58
N LYS A 107 1.52 -18.75 -0.57
CA LYS A 107 0.53 -19.53 0.16
C LYS A 107 -0.80 -19.47 -0.60
N VAL A 108 -1.20 -20.60 -1.17
CA VAL A 108 -2.49 -20.72 -1.87
C VAL A 108 -3.28 -21.91 -1.34
N GLY A 109 -4.59 -21.76 -1.34
CA GLY A 109 -5.57 -22.80 -1.06
C GLY A 109 -5.80 -23.63 -2.30
N ILE A 110 -5.73 -24.95 -2.18
CA ILE A 110 -6.16 -25.90 -3.23
C ILE A 110 -7.42 -26.61 -2.75
N CYS A 111 -8.33 -26.91 -3.68
CA CYS A 111 -9.52 -27.69 -3.38
C CYS A 111 -9.19 -29.00 -2.62
N SER A 112 -9.77 -29.18 -1.44
CA SER A 112 -9.51 -30.35 -0.60
C SER A 112 -10.14 -31.63 -1.16
N ASN A 113 -11.13 -31.51 -2.04
CA ASN A 113 -11.78 -32.64 -2.68
C ASN A 113 -10.97 -33.13 -3.89
N ARG A 114 -10.25 -34.24 -3.73
CA ARG A 114 -9.45 -34.87 -4.81
C ARG A 114 -10.28 -35.37 -6.01
N ARG A 115 -11.60 -35.51 -5.84
CA ARG A 115 -12.53 -35.90 -6.92
C ARG A 115 -13.16 -34.71 -7.64
N CYS A 116 -12.80 -33.49 -7.24
CA CYS A 116 -13.31 -32.28 -7.86
C CYS A 116 -12.81 -32.18 -9.32
N PRO A 117 -13.70 -31.99 -10.30
CA PRO A 117 -13.29 -31.79 -11.68
C PRO A 117 -12.61 -30.42 -11.80
N GLY A 118 -11.30 -30.44 -12.09
CA GLY A 118 -10.49 -29.24 -12.33
C GLY A 118 -9.65 -28.79 -11.14
N PHE A 119 -8.52 -28.17 -11.46
CA PHE A 119 -7.61 -27.56 -10.49
C PHE A 119 -8.14 -26.16 -10.10
N SER A 120 -8.87 -26.08 -8.99
CA SER A 120 -9.28 -24.81 -8.38
C SER A 120 -8.33 -24.44 -7.25
N TYR A 121 -7.84 -23.21 -7.28
CA TYR A 121 -7.00 -22.62 -6.23
C TYR A 121 -7.48 -21.20 -5.87
N SER A 122 -7.08 -20.70 -4.70
CA SER A 122 -7.30 -19.30 -4.28
C SER A 122 -6.12 -18.80 -3.44
N SER A 123 -5.79 -17.52 -3.56
CA SER A 123 -4.86 -16.84 -2.66
C SER A 123 -5.56 -16.18 -1.47
N VAL A 124 -6.89 -16.27 -1.39
CA VAL A 124 -7.72 -15.63 -0.37
C VAL A 124 -8.16 -16.66 0.67
N PRO A 125 -7.84 -16.48 1.97
CA PRO A 125 -8.33 -17.32 3.06
C PRO A 125 -9.86 -17.45 3.06
N ASP A 126 -10.38 -18.59 3.56
CA ASP A 126 -11.81 -18.89 3.61
C ASP A 126 -12.54 -18.98 2.24
N ALA A 127 -11.79 -18.92 1.14
CA ALA A 127 -12.33 -19.22 -0.18
C ALA A 127 -12.73 -20.69 -0.29
N VAL A 128 -13.88 -20.91 -0.90
CA VAL A 128 -14.37 -22.25 -1.25
C VAL A 128 -14.12 -22.54 -2.72
N CYS A 129 -13.96 -23.83 -3.05
CA CYS A 129 -13.82 -24.26 -4.43
C CYS A 129 -15.09 -23.93 -5.23
N LYS A 130 -14.95 -23.13 -6.30
CA LYS A 130 -16.07 -22.77 -7.19
C LYS A 130 -16.74 -23.97 -7.86
N ASN A 131 -16.02 -25.09 -8.03
CA ASN A 131 -16.52 -26.27 -8.75
C ASN A 131 -17.30 -27.25 -7.87
N CYS A 132 -17.01 -27.32 -6.56
CA CYS A 132 -17.66 -28.30 -5.67
C CYS A 132 -18.06 -27.76 -4.30
N GLY A 133 -17.88 -26.46 -4.03
CA GLY A 133 -18.21 -25.82 -2.76
C GLY A 133 -17.36 -26.25 -1.56
N THR A 134 -16.43 -27.19 -1.75
CA THR A 134 -15.58 -27.68 -0.65
C THR A 134 -14.54 -26.63 -0.25
N GLY A 135 -14.22 -26.56 1.04
CA GLY A 135 -13.15 -25.71 1.55
C GLY A 135 -11.78 -26.03 0.93
N GLN A 136 -10.89 -25.05 0.98
CA GLN A 136 -9.54 -25.18 0.44
C GLN A 136 -8.51 -25.41 1.54
N THR A 137 -7.50 -26.22 1.24
CA THR A 137 -6.35 -26.45 2.12
C THR A 137 -5.21 -25.54 1.67
N PHE A 138 -4.75 -24.66 2.55
CA PHE A 138 -3.68 -23.70 2.25
C PHE A 138 -2.31 -24.28 2.54
N ALA A 139 -1.44 -24.26 1.53
CA ALA A 139 -0.04 -24.65 1.66
C ALA A 139 0.86 -23.67 0.89
N GLU A 140 2.15 -23.64 1.24
CA GLU A 140 3.13 -22.92 0.45
C GLU A 140 3.46 -23.71 -0.81
N HIS A 141 3.43 -23.02 -1.95
CA HIS A 141 3.78 -23.59 -3.24
C HIS A 141 4.93 -22.77 -3.85
N PRO A 142 6.19 -23.21 -3.68
CA PRO A 142 7.38 -22.47 -4.13
C PRO A 142 7.41 -22.19 -5.63
N GLN A 143 6.72 -23.02 -6.42
CA GLN A 143 6.60 -22.91 -7.87
C GLN A 143 5.66 -21.76 -8.31
N ILE A 144 4.86 -21.22 -7.39
CA ILE A 144 4.01 -20.06 -7.65
C ILE A 144 4.87 -18.81 -7.63
N VAL A 145 5.27 -18.38 -8.82
CA VAL A 145 5.93 -17.10 -9.02
C VAL A 145 4.89 -16.12 -9.53
N HIS A 146 4.45 -15.20 -8.67
CA HIS A 146 3.61 -14.05 -9.04
C HIS A 146 4.43 -12.99 -9.80
N THR A 147 5.34 -13.36 -10.72
CA THR A 147 6.23 -12.42 -11.40
C THR A 147 5.54 -11.74 -12.58
N SER A 148 4.85 -10.61 -12.34
CA SER A 148 4.35 -9.72 -13.41
C SER A 148 5.40 -9.40 -14.49
N VAL A 149 6.69 -9.46 -14.14
CA VAL A 149 7.83 -9.11 -15.00
C VAL A 149 8.95 -10.14 -14.81
N ALA A 150 9.65 -10.53 -15.89
CA ALA A 150 10.84 -11.36 -15.80
C ALA A 150 11.94 -10.56 -15.09
N TYR A 151 12.58 -11.16 -14.09
CA TYR A 151 13.50 -10.47 -13.20
C TYR A 151 14.95 -10.88 -13.46
N SER A 152 15.85 -9.90 -13.58
CA SER A 152 17.27 -10.08 -13.87
C SER A 152 18.15 -10.28 -12.63
N GLY A 153 17.59 -10.20 -11.41
CA GLY A 153 18.36 -10.41 -10.17
C GLY A 153 18.83 -9.14 -9.46
N ASP A 154 18.47 -7.95 -9.94
CA ASP A 154 19.19 -6.69 -9.62
C ASP A 154 18.32 -5.63 -8.89
N GLY A 155 17.96 -5.88 -7.62
CA GLY A 155 17.15 -5.00 -6.73
C GLY A 155 15.63 -5.10 -6.92
N GLY A 156 14.81 -4.83 -5.89
CA GLY A 156 13.36 -5.11 -5.91
C GLY A 156 12.56 -4.17 -6.81
N PHE A 157 12.94 -2.89 -6.84
CA PHE A 157 12.38 -1.87 -7.72
C PHE A 157 13.47 -1.03 -8.39
N VAL A 158 14.60 -0.80 -7.70
CA VAL A 158 15.73 0.02 -8.14
C VAL A 158 16.92 -0.87 -8.47
N THR A 159 17.65 -0.56 -9.54
CA THR A 159 18.87 -1.29 -9.94
C THR A 159 19.92 -1.26 -8.82
N SER A 160 20.56 -2.39 -8.53
CA SER A 160 21.59 -2.45 -7.48
C SER A 160 22.87 -1.68 -7.86
N GLY A 161 23.69 -1.38 -6.85
CA GLY A 161 25.03 -0.81 -7.04
C GLY A 161 25.07 0.72 -7.19
N ILE A 162 23.92 1.40 -7.06
CA ILE A 162 23.86 2.85 -6.98
C ILE A 162 23.67 3.32 -5.54
N LYS A 163 24.31 4.44 -5.20
CA LYS A 163 24.07 5.16 -3.96
C LYS A 163 22.98 6.20 -4.17
N LEU A 164 22.05 6.25 -3.24
CA LEU A 164 20.90 7.13 -3.27
C LEU A 164 20.89 8.03 -2.05
N ILE A 165 20.45 9.26 -2.26
CA ILE A 165 20.20 10.26 -1.22
C ILE A 165 18.69 10.37 -1.03
N ILE A 166 18.28 10.38 0.23
CA ILE A 166 16.89 10.49 0.66
C ILE A 166 16.79 11.70 1.59
N THR A 167 15.95 12.67 1.28
CA THR A 167 15.67 13.81 2.16
C THR A 167 14.68 13.43 3.27
N ASP A 168 14.51 14.30 4.26
CA ASP A 168 13.59 14.07 5.38
C ASP A 168 12.13 13.85 4.93
N ASP A 169 11.71 14.55 3.88
CA ASP A 169 10.42 14.41 3.20
C ASP A 169 10.41 13.28 2.14
N LEU A 170 11.36 12.33 2.24
CA LEU A 170 11.46 11.13 1.39
C LEU A 170 11.64 11.41 -0.11
N HIS A 171 12.18 12.58 -0.48
CA HIS A 171 12.63 12.78 -1.86
C HIS A 171 13.90 11.96 -2.12
N VAL A 172 13.91 11.16 -3.19
CA VAL A 172 14.98 10.24 -3.54
C VAL A 172 15.70 10.73 -4.80
N SER A 173 17.04 10.80 -4.74
CA SER A 173 17.88 11.17 -5.88
C SER A 173 19.21 10.38 -5.89
N PRO A 174 19.87 10.23 -7.05
CA PRO A 174 21.22 9.67 -7.11
C PRO A 174 22.21 10.48 -6.27
N ALA A 175 23.10 9.80 -5.56
CA ALA A 175 24.16 10.46 -4.81
C ALA A 175 25.14 11.16 -5.76
N SER A 176 25.42 12.44 -5.50
CA SER A 176 26.48 13.18 -6.18
C SER A 176 27.74 13.21 -5.30
N ALA A 177 28.91 13.07 -5.92
CA ALA A 177 30.21 13.14 -5.24
C ALA A 177 30.48 14.49 -4.54
N SER A 178 29.68 15.52 -4.85
CA SER A 178 29.83 16.88 -4.31
C SER A 178 29.22 17.07 -2.91
N ILE A 179 28.51 16.08 -2.37
CA ILE A 179 27.83 16.19 -1.08
C ILE A 179 28.81 15.88 0.06
N VAL A 180 29.45 16.93 0.60
CA VAL A 180 30.38 16.83 1.73
C VAL A 180 29.66 17.32 2.99
N PHE A 181 29.03 16.40 3.72
CA PHE A 181 28.54 16.67 5.08
C PHE A 181 29.47 16.01 6.09
N SER A 182 29.84 16.76 7.11
CA SER A 182 30.50 16.22 8.30
C SER A 182 29.44 15.88 9.35
N LEU A 183 29.65 14.75 10.02
CA LEU A 183 28.81 14.11 11.05
C LEU A 183 27.83 13.06 10.50
N LEU A 184 28.15 11.79 10.82
CA LEU A 184 27.54 10.57 10.30
C LEU A 184 27.00 9.75 11.46
N ASP A 185 25.75 9.31 11.38
CA ASP A 185 25.26 8.19 12.20
C ASP A 185 24.83 7.03 11.30
N LYS A 186 24.94 5.80 11.80
CA LYS A 186 24.50 4.59 11.09
C LYS A 186 23.24 4.06 11.75
N PHE A 187 22.14 4.14 11.03
CA PHE A 187 20.85 3.66 11.47
C PHE A 187 20.55 2.29 10.86
N GLY A 188 20.16 1.32 11.69
CA GLY A 188 19.74 0.00 11.25
C GLY A 188 18.23 -0.06 11.09
N LEU A 189 17.75 -0.01 9.85
CA LEU A 189 16.33 -0.16 9.56
C LEU A 189 15.95 -1.65 9.58
N HIS A 190 14.91 -1.99 10.32
CA HIS A 190 14.25 -3.30 10.32
C HIS A 190 12.74 -3.10 10.10
N ALA A 191 11.96 -4.19 10.11
CA ALA A 191 10.54 -4.13 9.74
C ALA A 191 9.73 -3.13 10.58
N GLU A 192 9.91 -3.11 11.91
CA GLU A 192 9.16 -2.21 12.80
C GLU A 192 9.41 -0.71 12.53
N PRO A 193 10.67 -0.20 12.47
CA PRO A 193 10.95 1.16 12.04
C PRO A 193 10.47 1.48 10.63
N ALA A 194 10.47 0.52 9.70
CA ALA A 194 9.95 0.74 8.35
C ALA A 194 8.42 0.96 8.37
N ILE A 195 7.69 0.21 9.20
CA ILE A 195 6.25 0.41 9.42
C ILE A 195 5.98 1.77 10.09
N LEU A 196 6.81 2.17 11.07
CA LEU A 196 6.68 3.50 11.68
C LEU A 196 7.01 4.63 10.69
N LEU A 197 7.99 4.42 9.81
CA LEU A 197 8.31 5.36 8.75
C LEU A 197 7.15 5.53 7.77
N LEU A 198 6.46 4.44 7.41
CA LEU A 198 5.23 4.50 6.62
C LEU A 198 4.17 5.37 7.31
N LYS A 199 3.93 5.17 8.60
CA LYS A 199 2.99 6.01 9.37
C LYS A 199 3.37 7.49 9.25
N ARG A 200 4.64 7.82 9.53
CA ARG A 200 5.12 9.21 9.48
C ARG A 200 5.02 9.79 8.08
N ALA A 201 5.32 9.03 7.04
CA ALA A 201 5.21 9.46 5.64
C ALA A 201 3.76 9.81 5.23
N LEU A 202 2.76 9.19 5.85
CA LEU A 202 1.34 9.47 5.57
C LEU A 202 0.85 10.78 6.20
N ILE A 203 1.52 11.27 7.25
CA ILE A 203 0.98 12.34 8.13
C ILE A 203 1.98 13.46 8.49
N SER A 204 3.23 13.37 8.04
CA SER A 204 4.28 14.37 8.30
C SER A 204 5.20 14.60 7.11
N GLN A 205 5.68 15.83 6.96
CA GLN A 205 6.75 16.21 6.03
C GLN A 205 8.17 15.92 6.55
N GLN A 206 8.30 15.53 7.83
CA GLN A 206 9.59 15.29 8.51
C GLN A 206 9.69 13.83 8.95
N ALA A 207 9.53 12.91 7.99
CA ALA A 207 9.33 11.50 8.29
C ALA A 207 10.58 10.84 8.88
N LEU A 208 11.78 11.18 8.40
CA LEU A 208 13.04 10.62 8.90
C LEU A 208 13.44 11.24 10.23
N THR A 209 13.34 12.57 10.37
CA THR A 209 13.59 13.30 11.62
C THR A 209 12.69 12.76 12.71
N GLY A 210 11.39 12.66 12.41
CA GLY A 210 10.42 12.10 13.33
C GLY A 210 10.79 10.68 13.74
N LEU A 211 11.14 9.81 12.78
CA LEU A 211 11.50 8.43 13.07
C LEU A 211 12.74 8.34 13.95
N PHE A 212 13.78 9.11 13.62
CA PHE A 212 15.09 8.99 14.25
C PHE A 212 15.14 9.59 15.66
N PHE A 213 14.51 10.75 15.88
CA PHE A 213 14.48 11.42 17.18
C PHE A 213 13.28 11.02 18.05
N ASP A 214 12.46 10.08 17.58
CA ASP A 214 11.18 9.69 18.20
C ASP A 214 10.30 10.90 18.56
N ALA A 215 10.35 11.94 17.72
CA ALA A 215 9.61 13.17 17.97
C ALA A 215 8.10 12.87 17.90
N ALA A 216 7.33 13.39 18.84
CA ALA A 216 5.88 13.29 18.81
C ALA A 216 5.37 13.82 17.47
N VAL A 217 4.59 13.00 16.77
CA VAL A 217 3.92 13.46 15.55
C VAL A 217 2.85 14.44 15.99
N THR A 218 3.13 15.75 15.88
CA THR A 218 2.05 16.72 15.77
C THR A 218 1.51 16.58 14.36
N PRO A 219 0.28 16.09 14.14
CA PRO A 219 -0.34 16.21 12.83
C PRO A 219 -0.28 17.69 12.50
N ASP A 220 0.38 18.07 11.41
CA ASP A 220 0.35 19.47 10.97
C ASP A 220 -1.13 19.81 10.83
N ALA A 221 -1.59 20.70 11.71
CA ALA A 221 -2.99 21.01 11.90
C ALA A 221 -3.48 21.78 10.68
N VAL A 222 -3.78 21.07 9.59
CA VAL A 222 -4.51 21.59 8.46
C VAL A 222 -5.94 21.12 8.60
N ASN A 223 -6.81 22.12 8.65
CA ASN A 223 -8.24 22.03 8.74
C ASN A 223 -8.79 21.05 7.69
N LEU A 224 -9.38 19.92 8.12
CA LEU A 224 -10.08 18.97 7.23
C LEU A 224 -11.24 19.64 6.47
N ASP A 225 -11.64 20.86 6.84
CA ASP A 225 -12.72 21.61 6.21
C ASP A 225 -12.32 22.21 4.85
N GLN A 226 -11.05 22.18 4.45
CA GLN A 226 -10.61 22.66 3.14
C GLN A 226 -10.01 21.52 2.31
N LEU A 227 -10.85 20.84 1.54
CA LEU A 227 -10.41 20.13 0.34
C LEU A 227 -9.68 21.15 -0.55
N PRO A 228 -8.39 20.96 -0.88
CA PRO A 228 -7.73 21.82 -1.85
C PRO A 228 -8.52 21.81 -3.15
N GLU A 229 -8.88 23.00 -3.67
CA GLU A 229 -9.67 23.17 -4.92
C GLU A 229 -9.10 22.36 -6.10
N ASN A 230 -7.81 22.04 -6.04
CA ASN A 230 -7.07 21.24 -7.02
C ASN A 230 -7.56 19.77 -7.11
N PHE A 231 -8.19 19.20 -6.07
CA PHE A 231 -8.77 17.84 -6.11
C PHE A 231 -10.07 17.77 -6.93
N ILE A 232 -10.68 18.91 -7.26
CA ILE A 232 -11.92 18.99 -8.03
C ILE A 232 -11.63 18.97 -9.55
N GLN A 233 -10.39 19.22 -9.96
CA GLN A 233 -10.00 19.13 -11.37
C GLN A 233 -9.80 17.66 -11.77
N GLN A 234 -10.91 16.99 -12.08
CA GLN A 234 -10.89 15.66 -12.69
C GLN A 234 -10.03 15.70 -13.98
N PRO A 235 -9.16 14.70 -14.21
CA PRO A 235 -8.54 14.52 -15.51
C PRO A 235 -9.64 14.31 -16.56
N LYS A 236 -9.52 14.98 -17.72
CA LYS A 236 -10.38 14.79 -18.89
C LYS A 236 -10.23 13.38 -19.45
N HIS A 237 -10.81 12.37 -18.80
CA HIS A 237 -10.95 11.02 -19.33
C HIS A 237 -12.39 10.80 -19.79
N PRO A 238 -12.63 9.90 -20.78
CA PRO A 238 -13.96 9.68 -21.33
C PRO A 238 -14.93 9.33 -20.21
N GLU A 239 -15.98 10.14 -20.07
CA GLU A 239 -17.03 9.99 -19.06
C GLU A 239 -17.70 8.63 -19.21
N HIS A 240 -17.31 7.67 -18.38
CA HIS A 240 -18.14 6.50 -18.15
C HIS A 240 -19.30 6.92 -17.25
N LYS A 241 -20.51 6.74 -17.79
CA LYS A 241 -21.79 7.04 -17.16
C LYS A 241 -22.01 6.05 -16.00
N PHE A 242 -21.45 6.33 -14.84
CA PHE A 242 -21.88 5.65 -13.62
C PHE A 242 -23.27 6.16 -13.26
N ASP A 243 -24.15 5.26 -12.87
CA ASP A 243 -25.40 5.67 -12.24
C ASP A 243 -25.04 6.45 -10.97
N PRO A 244 -25.63 7.65 -10.76
CA PRO A 244 -25.29 8.45 -9.58
C PRO A 244 -25.59 7.68 -8.30
N ILE A 245 -24.56 7.47 -7.48
CA ILE A 245 -24.72 6.89 -6.14
C ILE A 245 -25.54 7.85 -5.30
N LYS A 246 -26.68 7.38 -4.81
CA LYS A 246 -27.59 8.20 -4.00
C LYS A 246 -27.23 8.08 -2.53
N ILE A 247 -26.89 9.22 -1.95
CA ILE A 247 -26.59 9.35 -0.52
C ILE A 247 -27.55 10.38 0.05
N LYS A 248 -28.19 10.05 1.17
CA LYS A 248 -29.10 10.94 1.89
C LYS A 248 -28.46 11.34 3.22
N PRO A 249 -27.79 12.50 3.30
CA PRO A 249 -27.24 12.99 4.55
C PRO A 249 -28.36 13.40 5.50
N ILE A 250 -28.22 13.02 6.77
CA ILE A 250 -29.09 13.44 7.86
C ILE A 250 -28.30 14.41 8.72
N GLN A 251 -28.85 15.62 8.91
CA GLN A 251 -28.15 16.75 9.51
C GLN A 251 -28.79 17.16 10.83
N THR A 252 -28.08 18.00 11.60
CA THR A 252 -28.64 18.67 12.77
C THR A 252 -29.76 19.63 12.37
N LYS A 253 -30.62 20.02 13.33
CA LYS A 253 -31.78 20.90 13.06
C LYS A 253 -31.39 22.28 12.51
N ASP A 254 -30.17 22.71 12.76
CA ASP A 254 -29.57 23.97 12.31
C ASP A 254 -28.74 23.79 11.02
N ASP A 255 -28.76 22.60 10.42
CA ASP A 255 -27.99 22.23 9.22
C ASP A 255 -26.46 22.46 9.36
N ALA A 256 -25.96 22.60 10.59
CA ALA A 256 -24.56 22.92 10.87
C ALA A 256 -23.62 21.71 10.76
N SER A 257 -24.15 20.48 10.88
CA SER A 257 -23.34 19.26 10.83
C SER A 257 -24.10 18.05 10.30
N VAL A 258 -23.38 17.15 9.64
CA VAL A 258 -23.90 15.84 9.21
C VAL A 258 -23.79 14.87 10.39
N LEU A 259 -24.90 14.27 10.79
CA LEU A 259 -24.95 13.26 11.85
C LEU A 259 -24.58 11.87 11.30
N TYR A 260 -25.23 11.48 10.21
CA TYR A 260 -24.96 10.25 9.47
C TYR A 260 -25.51 10.37 8.05
N ALA A 261 -25.17 9.42 7.18
CA ALA A 261 -25.73 9.33 5.84
C ALA A 261 -26.39 7.98 5.62
N GLU A 262 -27.60 7.98 5.07
CA GLU A 262 -28.25 6.78 4.55
C GLU A 262 -27.75 6.57 3.12
N ALA A 263 -27.22 5.38 2.83
CA ALA A 263 -26.67 5.06 1.52
C ALA A 263 -26.98 3.61 1.12
N GLY A 264 -27.02 3.37 -0.19
CA GLY A 264 -27.21 2.03 -0.75
C GLY A 264 -25.96 1.15 -0.63
N GLN A 265 -26.13 -0.11 -1.01
CA GLN A 265 -25.04 -1.10 -1.05
C GLN A 265 -23.91 -0.65 -1.99
N ASP A 266 -24.26 0.03 -3.07
CA ASP A 266 -23.32 0.60 -4.05
C ASP A 266 -22.31 1.56 -3.40
N PHE A 267 -22.77 2.43 -2.51
CA PHE A 267 -21.89 3.32 -1.75
C PHE A 267 -20.99 2.54 -0.79
N VAL A 268 -21.55 1.54 -0.09
CA VAL A 268 -20.80 0.72 0.88
C VAL A 268 -19.71 -0.09 0.15
N ASP A 269 -20.04 -0.71 -0.98
CA ASP A 269 -19.10 -1.47 -1.82
C ASP A 269 -17.99 -0.56 -2.36
N LEU A 270 -18.30 0.70 -2.69
CA LEU A 270 -17.31 1.71 -3.08
C LEU A 270 -16.36 2.03 -1.92
N ILE A 271 -16.89 2.38 -0.74
CA ILE A 271 -16.09 2.79 0.42
C ILE A 271 -15.24 1.62 0.94
N PHE A 272 -15.81 0.43 1.08
CA PHE A 272 -15.05 -0.76 1.48
C PHE A 272 -14.03 -1.16 0.42
N GLY A 273 -14.38 -1.02 -0.87
CA GLY A 273 -13.49 -1.27 -1.99
C GLY A 273 -12.18 -0.47 -1.94
N LEU A 274 -12.19 0.75 -1.35
CA LEU A 274 -10.99 1.56 -1.15
C LEU A 274 -9.88 0.82 -0.40
N LEU A 275 -10.22 -0.08 0.53
CA LEU A 275 -9.25 -0.86 1.30
C LEU A 275 -8.39 -1.76 0.40
N SER A 276 -8.90 -2.15 -0.77
CA SER A 276 -8.16 -2.99 -1.72
C SER A 276 -7.28 -2.18 -2.68
N ILE A 277 -7.40 -0.85 -2.68
CA ILE A 277 -6.71 0.03 -3.63
C ILE A 277 -5.29 0.32 -3.12
N PRO A 278 -4.24 0.12 -3.95
CA PRO A 278 -2.88 0.51 -3.60
C PRO A 278 -2.72 2.03 -3.42
N LEU A 279 -1.88 2.43 -2.48
CA LEU A 279 -1.61 3.84 -2.18
C LEU A 279 -1.17 4.65 -3.41
N GLY A 280 -0.27 4.11 -4.24
CA GLY A 280 0.17 4.76 -5.48
C GLY A 280 -0.96 4.95 -6.49
N SER A 281 -1.97 4.08 -6.49
CA SER A 281 -3.15 4.23 -7.35
C SER A 281 -4.05 5.37 -6.88
N ILE A 282 -4.13 5.63 -5.57
CA ILE A 282 -4.82 6.81 -5.00
C ILE A 282 -4.10 8.09 -5.44
N ILE A 283 -2.78 8.16 -5.26
CA ILE A 283 -1.97 9.32 -5.64
C ILE A 283 -2.07 9.58 -7.15
N LYS A 284 -2.08 8.53 -7.97
CA LYS A 284 -2.31 8.64 -9.41
C LYS A 284 -3.68 9.25 -9.74
N ALA A 285 -4.75 8.78 -9.09
CA ALA A 285 -6.11 9.19 -9.39
C ALA A 285 -6.40 10.63 -8.97
N TYR A 286 -5.85 11.05 -7.83
CA TYR A 286 -6.13 12.35 -7.22
C TYR A 286 -4.99 13.36 -7.33
N GLY A 287 -3.85 12.96 -7.89
CA GLY A 287 -2.63 13.78 -8.06
C GLY A 287 -1.76 13.89 -6.80
N GLN A 288 -2.35 13.72 -5.61
CA GLN A 288 -1.67 13.80 -4.32
C GLN A 288 -2.47 13.03 -3.24
N TRP A 289 -1.82 12.69 -2.14
CA TRP A 289 -2.44 12.03 -0.98
C TRP A 289 -3.03 13.04 0.01
N SER A 290 -2.19 13.70 0.80
CA SER A 290 -2.58 14.67 1.82
C SER A 290 -1.44 15.68 2.01
N PRO A 291 -1.74 16.98 2.18
CA PRO A 291 -0.72 18.00 2.34
C PRO A 291 0.18 17.78 3.56
N ASN A 292 -0.30 17.04 4.57
CA ASN A 292 0.44 16.79 5.81
C ASN A 292 1.52 15.72 5.64
N GLY A 293 1.35 14.78 4.71
CA GLY A 293 2.29 13.66 4.49
C GLY A 293 3.26 13.91 3.34
N CYS A 294 4.41 13.23 3.38
CA CYS A 294 5.43 13.32 2.34
C CYS A 294 5.42 12.14 1.34
N ILE A 295 4.45 11.21 1.45
CA ILE A 295 4.40 10.03 0.56
C ILE A 295 4.34 10.38 -0.94
N ASP A 296 3.78 11.55 -1.28
CA ASP A 296 3.69 12.01 -2.66
C ASP A 296 5.07 12.26 -3.29
N ASN A 297 6.08 12.58 -2.49
CA ASN A 297 7.45 12.72 -2.99
C ASN A 297 7.96 11.39 -3.55
N LEU A 298 7.72 10.28 -2.86
CA LEU A 298 8.08 8.95 -3.37
C LEU A 298 7.46 8.69 -4.75
N TYR A 299 6.17 9.03 -4.92
CA TYR A 299 5.47 8.86 -6.19
C TYR A 299 6.05 9.75 -7.31
N ARG A 300 6.29 11.04 -7.03
CA ARG A 300 6.86 11.99 -8.00
C ARG A 300 8.28 11.61 -8.46
N ASN A 301 9.09 11.04 -7.58
CA ASN A 301 10.48 10.66 -7.89
C ASN A 301 10.59 9.55 -8.94
N ILE A 302 9.55 8.73 -9.11
CA ILE A 302 9.60 7.56 -10.01
C ILE A 302 9.87 7.97 -11.47
N ALA A 303 9.42 9.15 -11.90
CA ALA A 303 9.70 9.63 -13.24
C ALA A 303 11.14 10.12 -13.42
N GLY A 304 11.75 10.69 -12.37
CA GLY A 304 13.06 11.34 -12.41
C GLY A 304 14.25 10.43 -12.13
N ILE A 305 14.04 9.26 -11.52
CA ILE A 305 15.12 8.29 -11.28
C ILE A 305 15.29 7.42 -12.53
N GLY A 306 16.33 7.69 -13.32
CA GLY A 306 16.69 6.92 -14.52
C GLY A 306 17.14 5.47 -14.26
N HIS A 307 17.13 5.02 -13.00
CA HIS A 307 17.60 3.71 -12.54
C HIS A 307 16.51 2.85 -11.89
N ILE A 308 15.24 3.15 -12.18
CA ILE A 308 14.14 2.26 -11.80
C ILE A 308 14.11 1.10 -12.79
N SER A 309 14.06 -0.12 -12.25
CA SER A 309 14.02 -1.36 -13.02
C SER A 309 12.80 -1.43 -13.95
N GLU A 310 12.68 -2.52 -14.70
CA GLU A 310 11.51 -2.84 -15.53
C GLU A 310 10.17 -2.82 -14.75
N CYS A 311 10.20 -2.75 -13.41
CA CYS A 311 9.05 -2.71 -12.52
C CYS A 311 8.41 -1.31 -12.33
N LYS A 312 8.82 -0.27 -13.08
CA LYS A 312 8.30 1.10 -12.94
C LYS A 312 6.77 1.20 -12.92
N GLU A 313 6.09 0.45 -13.79
CA GLU A 313 4.62 0.41 -13.88
C GLU A 313 3.95 -0.05 -12.57
N LEU A 314 4.62 -0.91 -11.79
CA LEU A 314 4.10 -1.39 -10.50
C LEU A 314 4.05 -0.29 -9.44
N LEU A 315 4.83 0.79 -9.63
CA LEU A 315 4.91 1.92 -8.70
C LEU A 315 4.05 3.10 -9.14
N ILE A 316 4.06 3.45 -10.44
CA ILE A 316 3.28 4.60 -10.96
C ILE A 316 1.81 4.27 -11.22
N ALA A 317 1.50 3.00 -11.50
CA ALA A 317 0.16 2.56 -11.78
C ALA A 317 -0.10 1.18 -11.16
N PRO A 318 0.05 1.04 -9.82
CA PRO A 318 -0.16 -0.23 -9.17
C PRO A 318 -1.58 -0.74 -9.48
N LYS A 319 -1.67 -2.04 -9.73
CA LYS A 319 -2.93 -2.71 -10.07
C LYS A 319 -3.55 -3.33 -8.83
N LEU A 320 -4.86 -3.56 -8.89
CA LEU A 320 -5.54 -4.41 -7.91
C LEU A 320 -5.03 -5.85 -8.10
N ALA A 321 -4.93 -6.60 -7.00
CA ALA A 321 -4.67 -8.03 -7.09
C ALA A 321 -5.84 -8.75 -7.80
N PRO A 322 -5.59 -9.92 -8.41
CA PRO A 322 -6.65 -10.65 -9.08
C PRO A 322 -7.81 -10.96 -8.13
N HIS A 323 -9.03 -10.70 -8.60
CA HIS A 323 -10.32 -10.77 -7.93
C HIS A 323 -10.61 -9.68 -6.88
N PHE A 324 -9.75 -8.66 -6.72
CA PHE A 324 -9.98 -7.54 -5.80
C PHE A 324 -10.68 -6.33 -6.45
N GLY A 325 -11.09 -6.44 -7.71
CA GLY A 325 -11.91 -5.43 -8.38
C GLY A 325 -13.26 -5.23 -7.70
N CYS A 326 -13.63 -3.96 -7.50
CA CYS A 326 -15.00 -3.57 -7.20
C CYS A 326 -15.74 -3.32 -8.52
N SER A 327 -17.01 -3.75 -8.63
CA SER A 327 -17.87 -3.43 -9.78
C SER A 327 -18.02 -1.92 -9.96
N ILE A 328 -17.94 -1.18 -8.86
CA ILE A 328 -17.94 0.28 -8.80
C ILE A 328 -16.48 0.74 -8.72
N ASN A 329 -15.76 0.56 -9.82
CA ASN A 329 -14.35 0.97 -9.93
C ASN A 329 -14.23 2.48 -10.20
N ALA A 330 -14.64 3.31 -9.23
CA ALA A 330 -14.67 4.77 -9.39
C ALA A 330 -13.30 5.38 -9.74
N LEU A 331 -12.21 4.75 -9.30
CA LEU A 331 -10.84 5.20 -9.56
C LEU A 331 -10.23 4.57 -10.82
N HIS A 332 -10.97 3.72 -11.54
CA HIS A 332 -10.51 3.00 -12.73
C HIS A 332 -9.18 2.26 -12.56
N VAL A 333 -8.91 1.75 -11.35
CA VAL A 333 -7.68 1.00 -11.09
C VAL A 333 -7.80 -0.35 -11.77
N LYS A 334 -6.85 -0.65 -12.65
CA LYS A 334 -6.84 -1.92 -13.39
C LYS A 334 -6.57 -3.08 -12.45
N GLU A 335 -7.26 -4.19 -12.67
CA GLU A 335 -6.96 -5.46 -12.02
C GLU A 335 -5.81 -6.17 -12.76
N LEU A 336 -4.96 -6.87 -12.02
CA LEU A 336 -3.94 -7.73 -12.60
C LEU A 336 -4.59 -9.00 -13.15
N ASP A 337 -4.21 -9.41 -14.36
CA ASP A 337 -4.74 -10.63 -14.98
C ASP A 337 -4.43 -11.87 -14.13
N THR A 338 -5.44 -12.73 -13.97
CA THR A 338 -5.27 -14.04 -13.36
C THR A 338 -4.31 -14.89 -14.18
N ARG A 339 -3.28 -15.46 -13.56
CA ARG A 339 -2.34 -16.34 -14.24
C ARG A 339 -2.71 -17.80 -14.03
N HIS A 340 -2.63 -18.62 -15.07
CA HIS A 340 -2.77 -20.06 -14.90
C HIS A 340 -1.57 -20.61 -14.12
N LEU A 341 -1.81 -21.07 -12.89
CA LEU A 341 -0.80 -21.81 -12.13
C LEU A 341 -0.54 -23.15 -12.83
N LYS A 342 0.66 -23.33 -13.37
CA LYS A 342 1.16 -24.66 -13.72
C LYS A 342 1.66 -25.33 -12.44
N VAL A 343 0.75 -25.83 -11.62
CA VAL A 343 1.12 -26.72 -10.50
C VAL A 343 1.52 -28.06 -11.11
N LYS A 344 2.82 -28.29 -11.31
CA LYS A 344 3.32 -29.64 -11.57
C LYS A 344 3.13 -30.44 -10.28
N CYS A 345 2.20 -31.39 -10.30
CA CYS A 345 2.04 -32.40 -9.26
C CYS A 345 3.18 -33.43 -9.35
#